data_AF-A0A9D1Z8I5-F1
#
_entry.id   AF-A0A9D1Z8I5-F1
#
_cell.length_a   1.000
_cell.length_b   1.000
_cell.length_c   1.000
_cell.angle_alpha   90.00
_cell.angle_beta   90.00
_cell.angle_gamma   90.00
#
_symmetry.space_group_name_H-M   'P 1'
#
loop_
_entity.id
_entity.type
_entity.pdbx_description
1 polymer ?
#
loop_
_entity_poly.entity_id
_entity_poly.type
_entity_poly.pdbx_seq_one_letter_code
_entity_poly.pdbx_strand_id
1 'polypeptide(L)'
;MRLDKWAVTAQEALQAAVGIATDASAGQVQPVHLLKALLGSGERNLNAIIERVGADPASIEVQVDQAIARQPRVSGDASQMGAGADLVRVGDAAEKLASKMGDSYVTSEHLLCALADSKDEAGSILKAAGVTGKRVSQAYEELRAGEHVTSQDAKPQLKALEQYGRNVTDLARQGKLDPVIGRVEEIRRTIQVLSRRTKNNPVLIGAR
;
A
#
# COMPACT_ATOMS: atom_id res chain seq x y z
N MET A 1 5.15 20.86 -0.64
CA MET A 1 5.81 19.54 -0.54
C MET A 1 7.11 19.63 0.23
N ARG A 2 7.17 18.97 1.38
CA ARG A 2 8.38 18.76 2.18
C ARG A 2 8.75 17.28 2.15
N LEU A 3 9.70 16.90 1.31
CA LEU A 3 10.06 15.50 1.06
C LEU A 3 10.68 14.82 2.29
N ASP A 4 11.28 15.58 3.21
CA ASP A 4 11.77 15.10 4.50
C ASP A 4 10.65 14.54 5.39
N LYS A 5 9.39 14.93 5.14
CA LYS A 5 8.20 14.39 5.82
C LYS A 5 7.59 13.18 5.12
N TRP A 6 8.22 12.66 4.08
CA TRP A 6 7.72 11.51 3.35
C TRP A 6 8.48 10.28 3.80
N ALA A 7 7.75 9.17 3.96
CA ALA A 7 8.33 7.86 4.18
C ALA A 7 9.16 7.46 2.94
N VAL A 8 10.12 6.55 3.14
CA VAL A 8 11.02 6.10 2.06
C VAL A 8 10.23 5.57 0.86
N THR A 9 9.17 4.77 1.08
CA THR A 9 8.35 4.24 -0.02
C THR A 9 7.64 5.32 -0.84
N ALA A 10 7.17 6.38 -0.18
CA ALA A 10 6.57 7.53 -0.85
C ALA A 10 7.59 8.34 -1.67
N GLN A 11 8.84 8.45 -1.18
CA GLN A 11 9.93 9.08 -1.91
C GLN A 11 10.35 8.23 -3.12
N GLU A 12 10.46 6.92 -2.95
CA GLU A 12 10.74 5.95 -4.03
C GLU A 12 9.66 6.05 -5.12
N ALA A 13 8.38 6.13 -4.75
CA ALA A 13 7.29 6.30 -5.69
C ALA A 13 7.39 7.63 -6.47
N LEU A 14 7.75 8.73 -5.80
CA LEU A 14 7.98 10.01 -6.48
C LEU A 14 9.17 9.94 -7.44
N GLN A 15 10.26 9.29 -7.05
CA GLN A 15 11.42 9.10 -7.91
C GLN A 15 11.09 8.25 -9.14
N ALA A 16 10.35 7.16 -8.96
CA ALA A 16 9.85 6.34 -10.06
C ALA A 16 8.92 7.14 -10.98
N ALA A 17 8.08 8.03 -10.43
CA ALA A 17 7.22 8.91 -11.22
C ALA A 17 8.01 9.86 -12.13
N VAL A 18 9.17 10.37 -11.67
CA VAL A 18 10.09 11.17 -12.49
C VAL A 18 10.64 10.35 -13.65
N GLY A 19 11.03 9.09 -13.40
CA GLY A 19 11.47 8.16 -14.45
C GLY A 19 10.38 7.92 -15.49
N ILE A 20 9.16 7.61 -15.05
CA ILE A 20 8.01 7.38 -15.94
C ILE A 20 7.68 8.62 -16.78
N ALA A 21 7.72 9.82 -16.19
CA ALA A 21 7.51 11.07 -16.91
C ALA A 21 8.62 11.33 -17.95
N THR A 22 9.87 10.97 -17.62
CA THR A 22 11.01 11.06 -18.53
C THR A 22 10.84 10.12 -19.72
N ASP A 23 10.49 8.86 -19.48
CA ASP A 23 10.25 7.86 -20.52
C ASP A 23 9.06 8.26 -21.43
N ALA A 24 8.05 8.91 -20.85
CA ALA A 24 6.92 9.46 -21.58
C ALA A 24 7.24 10.74 -22.37
N SER A 25 8.45 11.30 -22.22
CA SER A 25 8.83 12.62 -22.76
C SER A 25 7.86 13.73 -22.34
N ALA A 26 7.39 13.68 -21.09
CA ALA A 26 6.49 14.69 -20.52
C ALA A 26 7.25 15.98 -20.21
N GLY A 27 6.58 17.13 -20.32
CA GLY A 27 7.18 18.42 -19.94
C GLY A 27 7.31 18.65 -18.42
N GLN A 28 6.54 17.92 -17.63
CA GLN A 28 6.51 18.02 -16.16
C GLN A 28 6.01 16.71 -15.56
N VAL A 29 6.39 16.44 -14.31
CA VAL A 29 5.86 15.30 -13.56
C VAL A 29 4.45 15.62 -13.07
N GLN A 30 3.49 14.85 -13.55
CA GLN A 30 2.06 14.98 -13.23
C GLN A 30 1.56 13.85 -12.31
N PRO A 31 0.41 14.03 -11.64
CA PRO A 31 -0.22 13.00 -10.79
C PRO A 31 -0.39 11.63 -11.44
N VAL A 32 -0.63 11.56 -12.75
CA VAL A 32 -0.77 10.28 -13.46
C VAL A 32 0.50 9.44 -13.44
N HIS A 33 1.68 10.06 -13.47
CA HIS A 33 2.96 9.36 -13.38
C HIS A 33 3.19 8.83 -11.95
N LEU A 34 2.78 9.59 -10.94
CA LEU A 34 2.80 9.14 -9.55
C LEU A 34 1.84 7.96 -9.35
N LEU A 35 0.64 8.03 -9.92
CA LEU A 35 -0.30 6.91 -9.87
C LEU A 35 0.29 5.66 -10.54
N LYS A 36 0.91 5.80 -11.72
CA LYS A 36 1.61 4.67 -12.37
C LYS A 36 2.72 4.10 -11.50
N ALA A 37 3.53 4.96 -10.88
CA ALA A 37 4.61 4.55 -9.98
C ALA A 37 4.08 3.77 -8.77
N LEU A 38 2.99 4.24 -8.15
CA LEU A 38 2.35 3.59 -7.01
C LEU A 38 1.76 2.23 -7.38
N LEU A 39 1.10 2.10 -8.54
CA LEU A 39 0.57 0.82 -9.01
C LEU A 39 1.70 -0.17 -9.36
N GLY A 40 2.80 0.34 -9.92
CA GLY A 40 3.96 -0.43 -10.34
C GLY A 40 4.99 -0.73 -9.23
N SER A 41 4.84 -0.19 -8.02
CA SER A 41 5.83 -0.36 -6.94
C SER A 41 5.90 -1.77 -6.35
N GLY A 42 4.91 -2.62 -6.66
CA GLY A 42 4.79 -3.97 -6.09
C GLY A 42 4.32 -3.97 -4.63
N GLU A 43 3.89 -2.82 -4.12
CA GLU A 43 3.32 -2.65 -2.78
C GLU A 43 1.96 -3.35 -2.67
N ARG A 44 1.93 -4.53 -2.02
CA ARG A 44 0.70 -5.33 -1.85
C ARG A 44 -0.41 -4.61 -1.08
N ASN A 45 -0.03 -3.72 -0.17
CA ASN A 45 -0.91 -2.82 0.59
C ASN A 45 -1.78 -1.98 -0.34
N LEU A 46 -1.21 -1.37 -1.39
CA LEU A 46 -1.96 -0.56 -2.35
C LEU A 46 -2.95 -1.41 -3.14
N ASN A 47 -2.52 -2.57 -3.63
CA ASN A 47 -3.39 -3.51 -4.34
C ASN A 47 -4.52 -4.00 -3.44
N ALA A 48 -4.23 -4.39 -2.20
CA ALA A 48 -5.23 -4.84 -1.25
C ALA A 48 -6.27 -3.74 -0.92
N ILE A 49 -5.86 -2.48 -0.84
CA ILE A 49 -6.77 -1.35 -0.64
C ILE A 49 -7.69 -1.19 -1.86
N ILE A 50 -7.13 -1.19 -3.07
CA ILE A 50 -7.90 -1.03 -4.32
C ILE A 50 -8.89 -2.19 -4.51
N GLU A 51 -8.46 -3.44 -4.28
CA GLU A 51 -9.30 -4.64 -4.35
C GLU A 51 -10.42 -4.61 -3.31
N ARG A 52 -10.12 -4.19 -2.07
CA ARG A 52 -11.13 -4.07 -1.00
C ARG A 52 -12.18 -3.00 -1.31
N VAL A 53 -11.80 -1.97 -2.06
CA VAL A 53 -12.72 -0.95 -2.58
C VAL A 53 -13.55 -1.50 -3.76
N GLY A 54 -13.25 -2.69 -4.27
CA GLY A 54 -13.99 -3.37 -5.33
C GLY A 54 -13.53 -3.00 -6.74
N ALA A 55 -12.32 -2.44 -6.85
CA ALA A 55 -11.70 -2.11 -8.13
C ALA A 55 -10.57 -3.11 -8.46
N ASP A 56 -10.24 -3.22 -9.74
CA ASP A 56 -9.14 -4.06 -10.22
C ASP A 56 -7.89 -3.18 -10.47
N PRO A 57 -6.79 -3.36 -9.71
CA PRO A 57 -5.56 -2.62 -9.90
C PRO A 57 -5.00 -2.71 -11.34
N ALA A 58 -5.09 -3.89 -11.97
CA ALA A 58 -4.57 -4.10 -13.31
C ALA A 58 -5.36 -3.29 -14.36
N SER A 59 -6.69 -3.26 -14.24
CA SER A 59 -7.55 -2.43 -15.09
C SER A 59 -7.26 -0.94 -14.94
N ILE A 60 -7.00 -0.47 -13.71
CA ILE A 60 -6.61 0.94 -13.46
C ILE A 60 -5.27 1.22 -14.12
N GLU A 61 -4.29 0.33 -13.97
CA GLU A 61 -2.96 0.49 -14.56
C GLU A 61 -3.02 0.63 -16.08
N VAL A 62 -3.84 -0.18 -16.75
CA VAL A 62 -4.07 -0.07 -18.21
C VAL A 62 -4.63 1.31 -18.59
N GLN A 63 -5.59 1.84 -17.83
CA GLN A 63 -6.16 3.17 -18.08
C GLN A 63 -5.14 4.28 -17.88
N VAL A 64 -4.28 4.14 -16.86
CA VAL A 64 -3.17 5.06 -16.58
C VAL A 64 -2.17 5.06 -17.72
N ASP A 65 -1.78 3.89 -18.24
CA ASP A 65 -0.88 3.79 -19.39
C ASP A 65 -1.46 4.46 -20.64
N GLN A 66 -2.75 4.28 -20.90
CA GLN A 66 -3.45 4.96 -21.99
C GLN A 66 -3.52 6.47 -21.79
N ALA A 67 -3.66 6.94 -20.55
CA ALA A 67 -3.67 8.36 -20.24
C ALA A 67 -2.29 8.99 -20.46
N ILE A 68 -1.22 8.34 -19.98
CA ILE A 68 0.16 8.77 -20.20
C ILE A 68 0.47 8.82 -21.70
N ALA A 69 0.10 7.77 -22.46
CA ALA A 69 0.36 7.70 -23.90
C ALA A 69 -0.35 8.81 -24.71
N ARG A 70 -1.46 9.34 -24.20
CA ARG A 70 -2.22 10.44 -24.81
C ARG A 70 -1.66 11.83 -24.50
N GLN A 71 -0.73 11.95 -23.56
CA GLN A 71 -0.18 13.25 -23.18
C GLN A 71 0.69 13.86 -24.31
N PRO A 72 0.70 15.19 -24.44
CA PRO A 72 1.63 15.86 -25.34
C PRO A 72 3.07 15.54 -24.98
N ARG A 73 3.87 15.18 -25.98
CA ARG A 73 5.30 14.94 -25.83
C ARG A 73 6.07 16.23 -26.08
N VAL A 74 7.04 16.53 -25.23
CA VAL A 74 7.90 17.70 -25.36
C VAL A 74 9.25 17.26 -25.91
N SER A 75 9.67 17.87 -27.02
CA SER A 75 11.02 17.71 -27.58
C SER A 75 11.92 18.82 -27.04
N GLY A 76 13.02 18.46 -26.36
CA GLY A 76 13.97 19.42 -25.79
C GLY A 76 14.82 18.80 -24.70
N ASP A 77 15.67 19.60 -24.07
CA ASP A 77 16.48 19.16 -22.94
C ASP A 77 15.58 18.84 -21.73
N ALA A 78 15.52 17.56 -21.35
CA ALA A 78 14.71 17.06 -20.22
C ALA A 78 15.34 17.39 -18.85
N SER A 79 16.51 18.05 -18.84
CA SER A 79 17.29 18.35 -17.62
C SER A 79 16.58 19.25 -16.59
N GLN A 80 15.46 19.90 -16.96
CA GLN A 80 14.67 20.75 -16.06
C GLN A 80 13.22 20.28 -15.86
N MET A 81 12.95 18.96 -15.94
CA MET A 81 11.61 18.44 -15.67
C MET A 81 11.24 18.61 -14.18
N GLY A 82 10.36 19.58 -13.89
CA GLY A 82 9.85 19.86 -12.56
C GLY A 82 8.54 19.14 -12.24
N ALA A 83 8.13 19.22 -10.97
CA ALA A 83 6.80 18.80 -10.53
C ALA A 83 5.73 19.80 -11.01
N GLY A 84 4.67 19.30 -11.65
CA GLY A 84 3.53 20.12 -12.03
C GLY A 84 2.71 20.60 -10.83
N ALA A 85 1.96 21.68 -10.99
CA ALA A 85 1.17 22.27 -9.90
C ALA A 85 0.13 21.30 -9.30
N ASP A 86 -0.47 20.41 -10.11
CA ASP A 86 -1.38 19.36 -9.61
C ASP A 86 -0.65 18.36 -8.73
N LEU A 87 0.58 17.95 -9.08
CA LEU A 87 1.37 17.02 -8.27
C LEU A 87 1.73 17.63 -6.91
N VAL A 88 2.09 18.92 -6.90
CA VAL A 88 2.36 19.66 -5.66
C VAL A 88 1.12 19.69 -4.76
N ARG A 89 -0.07 19.93 -5.35
CA ARG A 89 -1.34 19.90 -4.63
C ARG A 89 -1.67 18.52 -4.06
N VAL A 90 -1.41 17.45 -4.80
CA VAL A 90 -1.57 16.07 -4.32
C VAL A 90 -0.64 15.80 -3.12
N GLY A 91 0.63 16.19 -3.21
CA GLY A 91 1.58 16.05 -2.11
C GLY A 91 1.15 16.81 -0.85
N ASP A 92 0.72 18.06 -0.99
CA ASP A 92 0.23 18.85 0.14
C ASP A 92 -1.07 18.30 0.75
N ALA A 93 -1.95 17.70 -0.08
CA ALA A 93 -3.14 17.01 0.40
C ALA A 93 -2.79 15.73 1.17
N ALA A 94 -1.81 14.97 0.70
CA ALA A 94 -1.31 13.78 1.39
C ALA A 94 -0.66 14.13 2.74
N GLU A 95 0.11 15.23 2.83
CA GLU A 95 0.64 15.75 4.11
C GLU A 95 -0.47 16.08 5.11
N LYS A 96 -1.56 16.69 4.66
CA LYS A 96 -2.73 16.99 5.50
C LYS A 96 -3.45 15.71 5.96
N LEU A 97 -3.57 14.72 5.08
CA LEU A 97 -4.18 13.43 5.41
C LEU A 97 -3.35 12.69 6.46
N ALA A 98 -2.04 12.55 6.27
CA ALA A 98 -1.15 11.93 7.26
C ALA A 98 -1.28 12.58 8.63
N SER A 99 -1.24 13.92 8.68
CA SER A 99 -1.42 14.68 9.92
C SER A 99 -2.78 14.43 10.58
N LYS A 100 -3.87 14.38 9.81
CA LYS A 100 -5.22 14.08 10.30
C LYS A 100 -5.34 12.66 10.83
N MET A 101 -4.62 11.73 10.23
CA MET A 101 -4.62 10.31 10.55
C MET A 101 -3.67 9.93 11.69
N GLY A 102 -2.93 10.91 12.24
CA GLY A 102 -1.99 10.73 13.34
C GLY A 102 -0.61 10.24 12.93
N ASP A 103 -0.30 10.25 11.63
CA ASP A 103 0.96 9.76 11.08
C ASP A 103 2.01 10.88 10.99
N SER A 104 3.26 10.56 11.36
CA SER A 104 4.39 11.50 11.33
C SER A 104 4.94 11.69 9.91
N TYR A 105 4.70 10.71 9.02
CA TYR A 105 5.22 10.67 7.66
C TYR A 105 4.13 10.37 6.63
N VAL A 106 4.26 10.96 5.44
CA VAL A 106 3.42 10.67 4.29
C VAL A 106 3.84 9.33 3.68
N THR A 107 2.90 8.41 3.55
CA THR A 107 3.10 7.09 2.92
C THR A 107 2.44 6.98 1.56
N SER A 108 2.72 5.89 0.84
CA SER A 108 2.10 5.54 -0.44
C SER A 108 0.56 5.53 -0.36
N GLU A 109 -0.04 5.10 0.75
CA GLU A 109 -1.50 5.10 0.96
C GLU A 109 -2.08 6.51 1.09
N HIS A 110 -1.36 7.42 1.76
CA HIS A 110 -1.75 8.82 1.84
C HIS A 110 -1.75 9.49 0.46
N LEU A 111 -0.74 9.16 -0.36
CA LEU A 111 -0.65 9.61 -1.74
C LEU A 111 -1.79 9.04 -2.59
N LEU A 112 -2.08 7.73 -2.48
CA LEU A 112 -3.21 7.10 -3.17
C LEU A 112 -4.55 7.75 -2.80
N CYS A 113 -4.76 8.04 -1.51
CA CYS A 113 -5.96 8.72 -1.03
C CYS A 113 -6.06 10.15 -1.61
N ALA A 114 -4.97 10.91 -1.61
CA ALA A 114 -4.92 12.26 -2.17
C ALA A 114 -5.14 12.27 -3.69
N LEU A 115 -4.59 11.29 -4.42
CA LEU A 115 -4.81 11.10 -5.85
C LEU A 115 -6.28 10.79 -6.16
N ALA A 116 -6.93 9.94 -5.36
CA ALA A 116 -8.33 9.56 -5.57
C ALA A 116 -9.31 10.74 -5.41
N ASP A 117 -8.93 11.80 -4.69
CA ASP A 117 -9.72 13.03 -4.52
C ASP A 117 -9.24 14.20 -5.41
N SER A 118 -8.21 13.98 -6.24
CA SER A 118 -7.69 15.01 -7.13
C SER A 118 -8.65 15.28 -8.31
N LYS A 119 -8.55 16.47 -8.90
CA LYS A 119 -9.39 16.90 -10.03
C LYS A 119 -8.71 16.73 -11.40
N ASP A 120 -7.54 16.09 -11.41
CA ASP A 120 -6.78 15.81 -12.61
C ASP A 120 -7.16 14.44 -13.22
N GLU A 121 -6.44 14.05 -14.26
CA GLU A 121 -6.67 12.80 -14.99
C GLU A 121 -6.53 11.56 -14.07
N ALA A 122 -5.58 11.56 -13.12
CA ALA A 122 -5.37 10.43 -12.23
C ALA A 122 -6.57 10.22 -11.29
N GLY A 123 -7.07 11.31 -10.70
CA GLY A 123 -8.28 11.27 -9.89
C GLY A 123 -9.51 10.86 -10.69
N SER A 124 -9.60 11.26 -11.96
CA SER A 124 -10.69 10.87 -12.86
C SER A 124 -10.68 9.37 -13.16
N ILE A 125 -9.51 8.78 -13.44
CA ILE A 125 -9.34 7.33 -13.64
C ILE A 125 -9.73 6.55 -12.39
N LEU A 126 -9.21 6.95 -11.23
CA LEU A 126 -9.52 6.30 -9.95
C LEU A 126 -11.02 6.35 -9.66
N LYS A 127 -11.64 7.52 -9.84
CA LYS A 127 -13.08 7.71 -9.61
C LYS A 127 -13.94 6.89 -10.57
N ALA A 128 -13.53 6.78 -11.84
CA ALA A 128 -14.21 5.93 -12.82
C ALA A 128 -14.16 4.43 -12.43
N ALA A 129 -13.08 3.99 -11.78
CA ALA A 129 -12.96 2.66 -11.19
C ALA A 129 -13.66 2.51 -9.83
N GLY A 130 -14.35 3.54 -9.34
CA GLY A 130 -15.01 3.53 -8.03
C GLY A 130 -14.08 3.75 -6.83
N VAL A 131 -12.80 4.06 -7.08
CA VAL A 131 -11.79 4.39 -6.09
C VAL A 131 -11.90 5.89 -5.75
N THR A 132 -12.38 6.20 -4.56
CA THR A 132 -12.54 7.58 -4.05
C THR A 132 -11.74 7.73 -2.77
N GLY A 133 -11.24 8.93 -2.43
CA GLY A 133 -10.43 9.13 -1.24
C GLY A 133 -11.12 8.65 0.04
N LYS A 134 -12.43 8.89 0.19
CA LYS A 134 -13.22 8.36 1.32
C LYS A 134 -13.18 6.83 1.46
N ARG A 135 -13.27 6.10 0.34
CA ARG A 135 -13.27 4.63 0.35
C ARG A 135 -11.87 4.08 0.59
N VAL A 136 -10.86 4.72 0.00
CA VAL A 136 -9.44 4.40 0.22
C VAL A 136 -9.07 4.64 1.68
N SER A 137 -9.44 5.79 2.25
CA SER A 137 -9.15 6.12 3.65
C SER A 137 -9.81 5.13 4.62
N GLN A 138 -11.06 4.75 4.37
CA GLN A 138 -11.75 3.75 5.18
C GLN A 138 -11.07 2.38 5.09
N ALA A 139 -10.76 1.91 3.88
CA ALA A 139 -10.07 0.63 3.68
C ALA A 139 -8.68 0.63 4.34
N TYR A 140 -7.95 1.74 4.25
CA TYR A 140 -6.64 1.90 4.89
C TYR A 140 -6.76 1.91 6.43
N GLU A 141 -7.73 2.65 7.00
CA GLU A 141 -7.98 2.65 8.45
C GLU A 141 -8.32 1.26 9.00
N GLU A 142 -9.11 0.48 8.26
CA GLU A 142 -9.43 -0.91 8.62
C GLU A 142 -8.19 -1.81 8.58
N LEU A 143 -7.34 -1.66 7.55
CA LEU A 143 -6.13 -2.48 7.41
C LEU A 143 -5.08 -2.16 8.47
N ARG A 144 -4.91 -0.88 8.82
CA ARG A 144 -3.88 -0.45 9.78
C ARG A 144 -4.20 -0.74 11.23
N ALA A 145 -5.44 -1.11 11.57
CA ALA A 145 -5.84 -1.58 12.91
C ALA A 145 -5.36 -0.71 14.09
N GLY A 146 -5.24 0.61 13.89
CA GLY A 146 -4.77 1.56 14.91
C GLY A 146 -3.24 1.78 14.96
N GLU A 147 -2.46 1.17 14.08
CA GLU A 147 -1.04 1.47 13.92
C GLU A 147 -0.82 2.81 13.20
N HIS A 148 0.23 3.52 13.64
CA HIS A 148 0.64 4.81 13.11
C HIS A 148 2.07 4.75 12.57
N VAL A 149 2.31 5.47 11.48
CA VAL A 149 3.63 5.55 10.83
C VAL A 149 4.43 6.66 11.49
N THR A 150 5.28 6.28 12.44
CA THR A 150 6.08 7.19 13.27
C THR A 150 7.55 7.25 12.89
N SER A 151 7.99 6.44 11.92
CA SER A 151 9.35 6.44 11.37
C SER A 151 9.33 6.55 9.85
N GLN A 152 10.36 7.17 9.28
CA GLN A 152 10.51 7.34 7.84
C GLN A 152 10.71 6.02 7.09
N ASP A 153 11.38 5.06 7.73
CA ASP A 153 11.67 3.73 7.18
C ASP A 153 10.56 2.71 7.47
N ALA A 154 9.51 3.11 8.19
CA ALA A 154 8.43 2.22 8.54
C ALA A 154 7.64 1.86 7.27
N LYS A 155 7.96 0.69 6.71
CA LYS A 155 7.06 0.02 5.77
C LYS A 155 5.83 -0.42 6.57
N PRO A 156 4.60 -0.10 6.12
CA PRO A 156 3.40 -0.56 6.81
C PRO A 156 3.46 -2.09 6.94
N GLN A 157 3.65 -2.60 8.16
CA GLN A 157 3.81 -4.03 8.46
C GLN A 157 2.45 -4.74 8.46
N LEU A 158 1.56 -4.36 7.57
CA LEU A 158 0.15 -4.76 7.60
C LEU A 158 -0.02 -6.29 7.43
N LYS A 159 1.01 -7.01 6.96
CA LYS A 159 0.93 -8.42 6.56
C LYS A 159 2.21 -9.24 6.78
N ALA A 160 3.04 -8.93 7.78
CA ALA A 160 4.22 -9.77 8.08
C ALA A 160 3.84 -11.24 8.34
N LEU A 161 2.67 -11.48 8.96
CA LEU A 161 2.10 -12.80 9.18
C LEU A 161 1.62 -13.50 7.90
N GLU A 162 1.16 -12.78 6.88
CA GLU A 162 0.82 -13.39 5.59
C GLU A 162 2.06 -13.62 4.71
N GLN A 163 3.09 -12.78 4.88
CA GLN A 163 4.33 -12.86 4.11
C GLN A 163 5.23 -14.00 4.60
N TYR A 164 5.37 -14.17 5.91
CA TYR A 164 6.30 -15.14 6.51
C TYR A 164 5.61 -16.22 7.33
N GLY A 165 4.31 -16.08 7.59
CA GLY A 165 3.51 -17.04 8.34
C GLY A 165 2.54 -17.82 7.46
N ARG A 166 1.94 -18.84 8.04
CA ARG A 166 0.84 -19.62 7.45
C ARG A 166 -0.27 -19.71 8.49
N ASN A 167 -1.47 -19.18 8.19
CA ASN A 167 -2.59 -19.27 9.12
C ASN A 167 -3.19 -20.69 9.13
N VAL A 168 -2.74 -21.51 10.07
CA VAL A 168 -3.23 -22.89 10.26
C VAL A 168 -4.66 -22.95 10.80
N THR A 169 -5.15 -21.91 11.49
CA THR A 169 -6.54 -21.89 11.99
C THR A 169 -7.56 -21.74 10.86
N ASP A 170 -7.27 -20.92 9.86
CA ASP A 170 -8.12 -20.77 8.68
C ASP A 170 -8.13 -22.04 7.82
N LEU A 171 -6.98 -22.72 7.71
CA LEU A 171 -6.90 -24.00 7.01
C LEU A 171 -7.74 -25.08 7.70
N ALA A 172 -7.74 -25.10 9.04
CA ALA A 172 -8.59 -26.01 9.81
C ALA A 172 -10.07 -25.72 9.57
N ARG A 173 -10.48 -24.45 9.58
CA ARG A 173 -11.86 -24.02 9.31
C ARG A 173 -12.31 -24.41 7.90
N GLN A 174 -11.41 -24.39 6.92
CA GLN A 174 -11.65 -24.81 5.54
C GLN A 174 -11.58 -26.33 5.33
N GLY A 175 -11.30 -27.13 6.37
CA GLY A 175 -11.14 -28.59 6.27
C GLY A 175 -9.91 -29.03 5.48
N LYS A 176 -8.91 -28.15 5.32
CA LYS A 176 -7.67 -28.41 4.57
C LYS A 176 -6.53 -28.96 5.45
N LEU A 177 -6.80 -29.23 6.72
CA LEU A 177 -5.86 -29.85 7.65
C LEU A 177 -6.32 -31.28 7.93
N ASP A 178 -5.43 -32.24 7.70
CA ASP A 178 -5.68 -33.64 8.02
C ASP A 178 -5.82 -33.86 9.54
N PRO A 179 -6.67 -34.80 9.98
CA PRO A 179 -6.80 -35.12 11.39
C PRO A 179 -5.51 -35.71 11.95
N VAL A 180 -5.08 -35.22 13.11
CA VAL A 180 -3.90 -35.73 13.81
C VAL A 180 -4.29 -36.89 14.72
N ILE A 181 -3.80 -38.09 14.42
CA ILE A 181 -4.13 -39.33 15.16
C ILE A 181 -3.03 -39.63 16.20
N GLY A 182 -3.42 -40.03 17.41
CA GLY A 182 -2.50 -40.54 18.43
C GLY A 182 -1.66 -39.48 19.17
N ARG A 183 -1.97 -38.19 19.04
CA ARG A 183 -1.26 -37.07 19.69
C ARG A 183 -2.11 -36.27 20.69
N VAL A 184 -3.14 -36.90 21.26
CA VAL A 184 -4.15 -36.22 22.08
C VAL A 184 -3.55 -35.64 23.37
N GLU A 185 -2.65 -36.37 24.02
CA GLU A 185 -2.02 -35.93 25.26
C GLU A 185 -1.03 -34.78 25.04
N GLU A 186 -0.27 -34.80 23.95
CA GLU A 186 0.64 -33.71 23.57
C GLU A 186 -0.12 -32.42 23.20
N ILE A 187 -1.23 -32.55 22.45
CA ILE A 187 -2.11 -31.41 22.13
C ILE A 187 -2.70 -30.84 23.42
N ARG A 188 -3.24 -31.69 24.29
CA ARG A 188 -3.81 -31.27 25.59
C ARG A 188 -2.77 -30.57 26.46
N ARG A 189 -1.54 -31.10 26.52
CA ARG A 189 -0.45 -30.50 27.28
C ARG A 189 -0.03 -29.14 26.70
N THR A 190 0.04 -29.01 25.38
CA THR A 190 0.33 -27.74 24.70
C THR A 190 -0.69 -26.67 25.04
N ILE A 191 -1.99 -27.00 24.95
CA ILE A 191 -3.09 -26.09 25.33
C ILE A 191 -2.97 -25.69 26.80
N GLN A 192 -2.74 -26.66 27.70
CA GLN A 192 -2.59 -26.39 29.12
C GLN A 192 -1.44 -25.41 29.43
N VAL A 193 -0.32 -25.51 28.71
CA VAL A 193 0.81 -24.58 28.87
C VAL A 193 0.44 -23.19 28.35
N LEU A 194 -0.17 -23.08 27.17
CA LEU A 194 -0.61 -21.81 26.59
C LEU A 194 -1.61 -21.06 27.49
N SER A 195 -2.44 -21.78 28.25
CA SER A 195 -3.43 -21.18 29.16
C SER A 195 -2.84 -20.68 30.50
N ARG A 196 -1.53 -20.81 30.76
CA ARG A 196 -0.91 -20.34 32.01
C ARG A 196 -0.70 -18.83 32.00
N ARG A 197 -0.66 -18.22 33.20
CA ARG A 197 -0.28 -16.80 33.36
C ARG A 197 1.23 -16.55 33.26
N THR A 198 2.05 -17.53 33.63
CA THR A 198 3.51 -17.47 33.55
C THR A 198 4.04 -18.76 32.93
N LYS A 199 5.18 -18.69 32.22
CA LYS A 199 5.76 -19.81 31.46
C LYS A 199 4.73 -20.42 30.48
N ASN A 200 4.10 -19.56 29.69
CA ASN A 200 3.02 -19.88 28.77
C ASN A 200 3.48 -20.22 27.34
N ASN A 201 4.80 -20.28 27.10
CA ASN A 201 5.36 -20.65 25.81
C ASN A 201 5.69 -22.14 25.79
N PRO A 202 4.89 -22.99 25.09
CA PRO A 202 5.18 -24.42 24.97
C PRO A 202 6.41 -24.65 24.08
N VAL A 203 7.23 -25.61 24.46
CA VAL A 203 8.36 -26.10 23.65
C VAL A 203 8.12 -27.59 23.40
N LEU A 204 7.91 -27.93 22.13
CA LEU A 204 7.78 -29.33 21.71
C LEU A 204 9.18 -29.90 21.49
N ILE A 205 9.48 -31.01 22.16
CA ILE A 205 10.76 -31.71 22.04
C ILE A 205 10.46 -33.09 21.45
N GLY A 206 11.15 -33.43 20.37
CA GLY A 206 11.03 -34.73 19.70
C GLY A 206 12.29 -35.03 18.91
N ALA A 207 12.56 -36.31 18.67
CA ALA A 207 13.58 -36.76 17.73
C ALA A 207 13.01 -36.76 16.30
N ARG A 208 13.91 -36.66 15.31
CA ARG A 208 13.57 -36.82 13.89
C ARG A 208 13.18 -38.24 13.55
#